data_AF-A0A928Y8C7-F1
#
_entry.id   AF-A0A928Y8C7-F1
#
_cell.length_a   1.000
_cell.length_b   1.000
_cell.length_c   1.000
_cell.angle_alpha   90.00
_cell.angle_beta   90.00
_cell.angle_gamma   90.00
#
_symmetry.space_group_name_H-M   'P 1'
#
loop_
_entity.id
_entity.type
_entity.pdbx_description
1 polymer ?
#
loop_
_entity_poly.entity_id
_entity_poly.type
_entity_poly.pdbx_seq_one_letter_code
_entity_poly.pdbx_strand_id
1 'polypeptide(L)'
;MAKITITKDNLLTPTEFKALLEQTTERSSTLEDVLGLLRELVVFEDTYNMGSDVFYARFMRGEMGDDMSFIMWAGLYESYLEAKQEIASQLSKVAVPV
;
A
#
# COMPACT_ATOMS: atom_id res chain seq x y z
N MET A 1 -17.85 21.98 5.87
CA MET A 1 -16.52 22.61 6.07
C MET A 1 -16.27 22.68 7.57
N ALA A 2 -15.21 22.05 8.07
CA ALA A 2 -14.78 22.30 9.45
C ALA A 2 -13.27 22.10 9.56
N LYS A 3 -12.55 23.22 9.59
CA LYS A 3 -11.19 23.34 10.11
C LYS A 3 -11.25 23.12 11.61
N ILE A 4 -10.40 22.26 12.17
CA ILE A 4 -10.11 22.32 13.61
C ILE A 4 -8.65 22.72 13.80
N THR A 5 -8.50 23.98 14.16
CA THR A 5 -7.26 24.69 14.50
C THR A 5 -6.81 24.27 15.90
N ILE A 6 -5.68 23.57 16.02
CA ILE A 6 -5.13 23.14 17.32
C ILE A 6 -4.52 24.36 18.02
N THR A 7 -5.17 24.80 19.11
CA THR A 7 -4.71 25.90 19.98
C THR A 7 -4.53 25.32 21.39
N LYS A 8 -3.47 25.73 22.11
CA LYS A 8 -2.89 25.09 23.31
C LYS A 8 -3.82 24.84 24.51
N ASP A 9 -5.06 25.33 24.50
CA ASP A 9 -5.99 25.26 25.64
C ASP A 9 -6.95 24.05 25.62
N ASN A 10 -6.87 23.17 24.61
CA ASN A 10 -7.69 21.96 24.52
C ASN A 10 -6.81 20.71 24.38
N LEU A 11 -5.87 20.53 25.32
CA LEU A 11 -5.00 19.36 25.35
C LEU A 11 -5.84 18.12 25.65
N LEU A 12 -6.07 17.33 24.58
CA LEU A 12 -6.56 15.96 24.67
C LEU A 12 -5.75 15.21 25.73
N THR A 13 -6.44 14.45 26.56
CA THR A 13 -5.75 13.56 27.50
C THR A 13 -4.90 12.56 26.72
N PRO A 14 -3.80 12.02 27.28
CA PRO A 14 -3.00 10.99 26.62
C PRO A 14 -3.82 9.81 26.12
N THR A 15 -4.93 9.49 26.79
CA THR A 15 -5.87 8.43 26.41
C THR A 15 -6.74 8.81 25.22
N GLU A 16 -7.25 10.04 25.16
CA GLU A 16 -8.02 10.54 24.00
C GLU A 16 -7.13 10.76 22.78
N PHE A 17 -5.90 11.23 22.99
CA PHE A 17 -4.91 11.34 21.92
C PHE A 17 -4.52 9.96 21.37
N LYS A 18 -4.35 8.96 22.24
CA LYS A 18 -4.12 7.57 21.85
C LYS A 18 -5.30 6.98 21.08
N ALA A 19 -6.53 7.19 21.55
CA ALA A 19 -7.74 6.72 20.85
C ALA A 19 -7.95 7.43 19.49
N LEU A 20 -7.56 8.71 19.41
CA LEU A 20 -7.61 9.48 18.16
C LEU A 20 -6.54 8.99 17.17
N LEU A 21 -5.31 8.70 17.63
CA LEU A 21 -4.26 8.07 16.80
C LEU A 21 -4.65 6.66 16.37
N GLU A 22 -5.28 5.87 17.24
CA GLU A 22 -5.81 4.54 16.91
C GLU A 22 -6.90 4.64 15.82
N GLN A 23 -7.81 5.62 15.87
CA GLN A 23 -8.83 5.83 14.82
C GLN A 23 -8.30 6.46 13.52
N THR A 24 -7.27 7.28 13.56
CA THR A 24 -6.70 7.92 12.36
C THR A 24 -5.65 7.07 11.66
N THR A 25 -5.00 6.15 12.37
CA THR A 25 -4.06 5.17 11.79
C THR A 25 -4.81 4.01 11.11
N GLU A 26 -6.05 3.71 11.52
CA GLU A 26 -6.88 2.64 10.95
C GLU A 26 -7.38 2.88 9.50
N ARG A 27 -7.03 4.01 8.88
CA ARG A 27 -7.30 4.27 7.47
C ARG A 27 -6.11 4.94 6.80
N SER A 28 -4.93 4.31 6.86
CA SER A 28 -3.96 4.49 5.77
C SER A 28 -4.74 4.32 4.47
N SER A 29 -4.75 5.34 3.62
CA SER A 29 -5.62 5.28 2.46
C SER A 29 -5.13 4.14 1.57
N THR A 30 -6.02 3.27 1.09
CA THR A 30 -5.64 2.13 0.23
C THR A 30 -4.77 2.56 -0.95
N LEU A 31 -4.91 3.82 -1.39
CA LEU A 31 -4.04 4.45 -2.38
C LEU A 31 -2.62 4.74 -1.88
N GLU A 32 -2.45 5.28 -0.67
CA GLU A 32 -1.12 5.48 -0.07
C GLU A 32 -0.37 4.16 0.10
N ASP A 33 -1.08 3.09 0.47
CA ASP A 33 -0.49 1.74 0.58
C ASP A 33 0.01 1.26 -0.79
N VAL A 34 -0.80 1.42 -1.85
CA VAL A 34 -0.39 1.09 -3.23
C VAL A 34 0.82 1.94 -3.66
N LEU A 35 0.87 3.22 -3.31
CA LEU A 35 2.01 4.09 -3.63
C LEU A 35 3.27 3.74 -2.83
N GLY A 36 3.13 3.19 -1.63
CA GLY A 36 4.23 2.64 -0.85
C GLY A 36 4.81 1.39 -1.53
N LEU A 37 3.94 0.44 -1.88
CA LEU A 37 4.32 -0.78 -2.57
C LEU A 37 5.00 -0.49 -3.92
N LEU A 38 4.47 0.44 -4.71
CA LEU A 38 5.10 0.84 -5.98
C LEU A 38 6.51 1.40 -5.79
N ARG A 39 6.74 2.19 -4.73
CA ARG A 39 8.08 2.72 -4.44
C ARG A 39 9.07 1.62 -4.09
N GLU A 40 8.65 0.62 -3.32
CA GLU A 40 9.50 -0.53 -3.00
C GLU A 40 9.78 -1.39 -4.24
N LEU A 41 8.76 -1.63 -5.08
CA LEU A 41 8.92 -2.36 -6.34
C LEU A 41 9.93 -1.68 -7.27
N VAL A 42 9.88 -0.35 -7.42
CA VAL A 42 10.84 0.40 -8.26
C VAL A 42 12.29 0.16 -7.83
N VAL A 43 12.56 0.02 -6.52
CA VAL A 43 13.92 -0.28 -6.04
C VAL A 43 14.43 -1.61 -6.59
N PHE A 44 13.57 -2.64 -6.61
CA PHE A 44 13.92 -3.92 -7.20
C PHE A 44 14.03 -3.84 -8.73
N GLU A 45 13.09 -3.17 -9.37
CA GLU A 45 13.08 -3.00 -10.83
C GLU A 45 14.35 -2.33 -11.33
N ASP A 46 14.82 -1.29 -10.63
CA ASP A 46 16.07 -0.60 -10.94
C ASP A 46 17.30 -1.47 -10.62
N THR A 47 17.28 -2.19 -9.49
CA THR A 47 18.41 -3.05 -9.07
C THR A 47 18.66 -4.18 -10.05
N TYR A 48 17.59 -4.82 -10.54
CA TYR A 48 17.67 -5.98 -11.42
C TYR A 48 17.41 -5.64 -12.90
N ASN A 49 17.13 -4.36 -13.21
CA ASN A 49 16.78 -3.86 -14.54
C ASN A 49 15.69 -4.70 -15.22
N MET A 50 14.63 -5.01 -14.47
CA MET A 50 13.54 -5.89 -14.87
C MET A 50 12.23 -5.44 -14.22
N GLY A 51 11.18 -5.25 -15.02
CA GLY A 51 9.85 -4.92 -14.49
C GLY A 51 9.30 -6.01 -13.58
N SER A 52 8.58 -5.63 -12.53
CA SER A 52 8.05 -6.56 -11.51
C SER A 52 7.07 -7.58 -12.09
N ASP A 53 6.34 -7.22 -13.14
CA ASP A 53 5.45 -8.11 -13.88
C ASP A 53 6.21 -9.23 -14.60
N VAL A 54 7.32 -8.88 -15.27
CA VAL A 54 8.21 -9.82 -15.96
C VAL A 54 8.92 -10.70 -14.94
N PHE A 55 9.45 -10.09 -13.87
CA PHE A 55 10.09 -10.80 -12.77
C PHE A 55 9.14 -11.83 -12.15
N TYR A 56 7.94 -11.42 -11.75
CA TYR A 56 6.98 -12.29 -11.10
C TYR A 56 6.57 -13.46 -11.99
N ALA A 57 6.33 -13.22 -13.28
CA ALA A 57 6.04 -14.29 -14.22
C ALA A 57 7.18 -15.33 -14.33
N ARG A 58 8.44 -14.88 -14.30
CA ARG A 58 9.62 -15.77 -14.30
C ARG A 58 9.77 -16.52 -12.97
N PHE A 59 9.58 -15.83 -11.85
CA PHE A 59 9.63 -16.41 -10.50
C PHE A 59 8.60 -17.53 -10.34
N MET A 60 7.36 -17.30 -10.79
CA MET A 60 6.29 -18.31 -10.74
C MET A 60 6.55 -19.53 -11.65
N ARG A 61 7.41 -19.40 -12.66
CA ARG A 61 7.88 -20.53 -13.48
C ARG A 61 9.11 -21.24 -12.90
N GLY A 62 9.64 -20.77 -11.77
CA GLY A 62 10.86 -21.29 -11.15
C GLY A 62 12.16 -20.84 -11.84
N GLU A 63 12.12 -19.77 -12.63
CA GLU A 63 13.26 -19.32 -13.46
C GLU A 63 14.21 -18.34 -12.75
N MET A 64 13.83 -17.83 -11.58
CA MET A 64 14.61 -16.81 -10.85
C MET A 64 15.46 -17.39 -9.72
N GLY A 65 15.26 -18.66 -9.33
CA GLY A 65 15.93 -19.27 -8.17
C GLY A 65 15.25 -18.92 -6.84
N ASP A 66 15.95 -19.15 -5.73
CA ASP A 66 15.44 -19.12 -4.35
C ASP A 66 16.08 -18.05 -3.47
N ASP A 67 16.73 -17.05 -4.07
CA ASP A 67 17.30 -15.92 -3.31
C ASP A 67 16.21 -15.20 -2.51
N MET A 68 16.54 -14.83 -1.27
CA MET A 68 15.61 -14.14 -0.37
C MET A 68 15.09 -12.82 -0.97
N SER A 69 15.91 -12.14 -1.79
CA SER A 69 15.51 -10.92 -2.50
C SER A 69 14.39 -11.19 -3.51
N PHE A 70 14.41 -12.33 -4.18
CA PHE A 70 13.37 -12.72 -5.13
C PHE A 70 12.08 -13.12 -4.43
N ILE A 71 12.17 -13.83 -3.31
CA ILE A 71 11.01 -14.17 -2.49
C ILE A 71 10.34 -12.89 -1.96
N MET A 72 11.13 -11.93 -1.47
CA MET A 72 10.64 -10.64 -1.00
C MET A 72 10.00 -9.82 -2.13
N TRP A 73 10.65 -9.75 -3.28
CA TRP A 73 10.11 -9.04 -4.45
C TRP A 73 8.79 -9.66 -4.92
N ALA A 74 8.68 -10.99 -4.95
CA ALA A 74 7.45 -11.68 -5.35
C ALA A 74 6.30 -11.36 -4.37
N GLY A 75 6.55 -11.41 -3.06
CA GLY A 75 5.55 -11.06 -2.05
C GLY A 75 5.11 -9.59 -2.09
N LEU A 76 6.04 -8.67 -2.37
CA LEU A 76 5.71 -7.25 -2.57
C LEU A 76 4.82 -7.04 -3.80
N TYR A 77 5.12 -7.75 -4.89
CA TYR A 77 4.32 -7.65 -6.11
C TYR A 77 2.93 -8.26 -5.95
N GLU A 78 2.80 -9.39 -5.25
CA GLU A 78 1.50 -9.96 -4.87
C GLU A 78 0.67 -8.99 -4.03
N SER A 79 1.27 -8.41 -3.00
CA SER A 79 0.61 -7.41 -2.13
C SER A 79 0.10 -6.21 -2.95
N TYR A 80 0.88 -5.76 -3.93
CA TYR A 80 0.49 -4.69 -4.84
C TYR A 80 -0.71 -5.08 -5.72
N LEU A 81 -0.74 -6.31 -6.25
CA LEU A 81 -1.86 -6.78 -7.06
C LEU A 81 -3.16 -6.86 -6.25
N GLU A 82 -3.10 -7.35 -5.02
CA GLU A 82 -4.24 -7.41 -4.11
C GLU A 82 -4.77 -6.01 -3.78
N ALA A 83 -3.89 -5.08 -3.40
CA ALA A 83 -4.28 -3.72 -3.08
C ALA A 83 -4.88 -3.00 -4.32
N LYS A 84 -4.33 -3.23 -5.51
CA LYS A 84 -4.87 -2.71 -6.77
C LYS A 84 -6.26 -3.29 -7.07
N GLN A 85 -6.48 -4.58 -6.83
CA GLN A 85 -7.78 -5.23 -7.02
C GLN A 85 -8.83 -4.68 -6.07
N GLU A 86 -8.47 -4.42 -4.80
CA GLU A 86 -9.36 -3.83 -3.81
C GLU A 86 -9.82 -2.43 -4.23
N ILE A 87 -8.89 -1.57 -4.68
CA ILE A 87 -9.25 -0.25 -5.23
C ILE A 87 -10.21 -0.38 -6.41
N ALA A 88 -9.93 -1.29 -7.36
CA ALA A 88 -10.79 -1.50 -8.52
C ALA A 88 -12.21 -1.96 -8.11
N SER A 89 -12.30 -2.85 -7.12
CA SER A 89 -13.56 -3.32 -6.53
C SER A 89 -14.34 -2.16 -5.90
N GLN A 90 -13.68 -1.31 -5.11
CA GLN A 90 -14.32 -0.14 -4.50
C GLN A 90 -14.82 0.86 -5.55
N LEU A 91 -14.02 1.15 -6.59
CA LEU A 91 -14.42 2.04 -7.67
C LEU A 91 -15.62 1.50 -8.46
N SER A 92 -15.68 0.18 -8.70
CA SER A 92 -16.81 -0.44 -9.40
C SER A 92 -18.13 -0.32 -8.65
N LYS A 93 -18.09 -0.31 -7.31
CA LYS A 93 -19.28 -0.12 -6.45
C LYS A 93 -19.78 1.32 -6.43
N VAL A 94 -18.90 2.29 -6.70
CA VAL A 94 -19.22 3.73 -6.74
C VAL A 94 -19.69 4.15 -8.13
N ALA A 95 -19.25 3.44 -9.17
CA ALA A 95 -19.72 3.62 -10.54
C ALA A 95 -21.17 3.10 -10.69
N VAL A 96 -22.14 3.95 -10.32
CA VAL A 96 -23.55 3.75 -10.69
C VAL A 96 -23.64 3.79 -12.22
N PRO A 97 -24.27 2.80 -12.90
CA PRO A 97 -24.55 2.92 -14.32
C PRO A 97 -25.53 4.09 -14.52
N VAL A 98 -25.13 5.06 -15.34
CA VAL A 98 -25.97 6.19 -15.77
C VAL A 98 -27.02 5.71 -16.76
#